data_AF-A0A317Z4B4-F1
#
_entry.id   AF-A0A317Z4B4-F1
#
_cell.length_a   1.000
_cell.length_b   1.000
_cell.length_c   1.000
_cell.angle_alpha   90.00
_cell.angle_beta   90.00
_cell.angle_gamma   90.00
#
_symmetry.space_group_name_H-M   'P 1'
#
loop_
_entity.id
_entity.type
_entity.pdbx_description
1 polymer ?
#
loop_
_entity_poly.entity_id
_entity_poly.type
_entity_poly.pdbx_seq_one_letter_code
_entity_poly.pdbx_strand_id
1 'polypeptide(L)'
;FWLLFSGAVTALPLLSFSEGAIRIPLSLMGFIQYVGPTLIFILGIFVFKEPFNVDQFITFCFIWVGIVIYVISQILKIKKRPQSFQYQN
;
A
#
# COMPACT_ATOMS: atom_id res chain seq x y z
N PHE A 1 -6.79 -20.58 -21.63
CA PHE A 1 -6.46 -19.25 -22.19
C PHE A 1 -6.54 -18.13 -21.12
N TRP A 2 -7.62 -18.03 -20.33
CA TRP A 2 -7.79 -17.01 -19.26
C TRP A 2 -6.67 -16.97 -18.19
N LEU A 3 -6.03 -18.11 -17.88
CA LEU A 3 -4.96 -18.22 -16.89
C LEU A 3 -3.64 -17.53 -17.29
N LEU A 4 -3.34 -17.44 -18.58
CA LEU A 4 -2.11 -16.80 -19.06
C LEU A 4 -2.15 -15.27 -18.85
N PHE A 5 -3.34 -14.66 -18.99
CA PHE A 5 -3.53 -13.24 -18.73
C PHE A 5 -3.43 -12.87 -17.25
N SER A 6 -3.86 -13.76 -16.35
CA SER A 6 -3.71 -13.58 -14.90
C SER A 6 -2.24 -13.43 -14.52
N GLY A 7 -1.35 -14.29 -15.06
CA GLY A 7 0.09 -14.21 -14.80
C GLY A 7 0.73 -12.89 -15.25
N ALA A 8 0.35 -12.38 -16.43
CA ALA A 8 0.87 -11.11 -16.95
C ALA A 8 0.42 -9.90 -16.10
N VAL A 9 -0.84 -9.89 -15.65
CA VAL A 9 -1.40 -8.82 -14.81
C VAL A 9 -0.72 -8.75 -13.45
N THR A 10 -0.33 -9.89 -12.85
CA THR A 10 0.41 -9.90 -11.58
C THR A 10 1.90 -9.60 -11.77
N ALA A 11 2.50 -10.05 -12.87
CA ALA A 11 3.93 -9.84 -13.15
C ALA A 11 4.26 -8.36 -13.40
N LEU A 12 3.40 -7.59 -14.06
CA LEU A 12 3.61 -6.16 -14.34
C LEU A 12 3.88 -5.30 -13.08
N PRO A 13 3.02 -5.31 -12.04
CA PRO A 13 3.28 -4.57 -10.82
C PRO A 13 4.46 -5.14 -10.03
N LEU A 14 4.70 -6.46 -10.07
CA LEU A 14 5.86 -7.09 -9.44
C LEU A 14 7.19 -6.63 -10.05
N LEU A 15 7.27 -6.60 -11.39
CA LEU A 15 8.46 -6.11 -12.12
C LEU A 15 8.67 -4.62 -11.87
N SER A 16 7.60 -3.82 -11.95
CA SER A 16 7.65 -2.38 -11.64
C SER A 16 8.05 -2.10 -10.20
N PHE A 17 7.61 -2.93 -9.25
CA PHE A 17 7.97 -2.85 -7.84
C PHE A 17 9.40 -3.31 -7.58
N SER A 18 9.87 -4.37 -8.24
CA SER A 18 11.23 -4.89 -8.08
C SER A 18 12.28 -3.82 -8.42
N GLU A 19 12.04 -3.04 -9.48
CA GLU A 19 12.92 -1.94 -9.88
C GLU A 19 12.90 -0.76 -8.90
N GLY A 20 11.72 -0.41 -8.36
CA GLY A 20 11.56 0.68 -7.40
C GLY A 20 12.03 0.33 -5.97
N ALA A 21 11.81 -0.91 -5.53
CA ALA A 21 12.09 -1.38 -4.18
C ALA A 21 13.58 -1.32 -3.83
N ILE A 22 14.47 -1.44 -4.82
CA ILE A 22 15.92 -1.39 -4.63
C ILE A 22 16.41 0.02 -4.25
N ARG A 23 15.64 1.08 -4.56
CA ARG A 23 16.05 2.49 -4.38
C ARG A 23 15.28 3.24 -3.30
N ILE A 24 14.27 2.62 -2.68
CA ILE A 24 13.34 3.30 -1.78
C ILE A 24 13.62 2.88 -0.32
N PRO A 25 13.75 3.84 0.62
CA PRO A 25 13.94 3.52 2.03
C PRO A 25 12.74 2.72 2.56
N LEU A 26 13.01 1.73 3.42
CA LEU A 26 12.04 0.76 3.96
C LEU A 26 10.72 1.39 4.49
N SER A 27 10.78 2.64 4.95
CA SER A 27 9.62 3.41 5.42
C SER A 27 8.67 3.86 4.30
N LEU A 28 9.16 4.16 3.09
CA LEU A 28 8.31 4.46 1.92
C LEU A 28 7.74 3.18 1.29
N MET A 29 8.44 2.05 1.43
CA MET A 29 8.01 0.76 0.89
C MET A 29 6.68 0.30 1.50
N GLY A 30 6.53 0.46 2.82
CA GLY A 30 5.24 0.25 3.50
C GLY A 30 4.15 1.23 3.08
N PHE A 31 4.53 2.45 2.67
CA PHE A 31 3.59 3.46 2.17
C PHE A 31 3.05 3.10 0.79
N ILE A 32 3.91 2.63 -0.11
CA ILE A 32 3.54 2.13 -1.45
C ILE A 32 2.67 0.87 -1.34
N GLN A 33 2.90 0.01 -0.35
CA GLN A 33 2.09 -1.18 -0.13
C GLN A 33 0.63 -0.86 0.23
N TYR A 34 0.31 0.35 0.70
CA TYR A 34 -1.10 0.79 0.87
C TYR A 34 -1.85 0.92 -0.45
N VAL A 35 -1.16 0.99 -1.59
CA VAL A 35 -1.80 1.01 -2.91
C VAL A 35 -2.44 -0.35 -3.21
N GLY A 36 -1.89 -1.46 -2.70
CA GLY A 36 -2.42 -2.81 -2.87
C GLY A 36 -3.88 -2.99 -2.38
N PRO A 37 -4.18 -2.76 -1.09
CA PRO A 37 -5.55 -2.85 -0.58
C PRO A 37 -6.48 -1.83 -1.23
N THR A 38 -5.98 -0.66 -1.63
CA THR A 38 -6.78 0.36 -2.34
C THR A 38 -7.16 -0.09 -3.75
N LEU A 39 -6.22 -0.68 -4.50
CA LEU A 39 -6.46 -1.26 -5.82
C LEU A 39 -7.46 -2.42 -5.76
N ILE A 40 -7.31 -3.32 -4.77
CA ILE A 40 -8.23 -4.44 -4.57
C ILE A 40 -9.65 -3.93 -4.31
N PHE A 41 -9.81 -2.86 -3.51
CA PHE A 41 -11.10 -2.24 -3.26
C PHE A 41 -11.69 -1.60 -4.53
N ILE A 42 -10.90 -0.84 -5.29
CA ILE A 42 -11.34 -0.24 -6.56
C ILE A 42 -11.77 -1.31 -7.56
N LEU A 43 -10.99 -2.39 -7.68
CA LEU A 43 -11.32 -3.54 -8.52
C LEU A 43 -12.62 -4.22 -8.04
N GLY A 44 -12.83 -4.35 -6.74
CA GLY A 44 -14.09 -4.86 -6.15
C GLY A 44 -15.31 -4.06 -6.58
N ILE A 45 -15.22 -2.72 -6.60
CA ILE A 45 -16.34 -1.85 -7.01
C ILE A 45 -16.52 -1.84 -8.54
N PHE A 46 -15.44 -1.59 -9.30
CA PHE A 46 -15.54 -1.33 -10.74
C PHE A 46 -15.61 -2.60 -11.59
N VAL A 47 -14.87 -3.64 -11.22
CA VAL A 47 -14.75 -4.87 -12.03
C VAL A 47 -15.77 -5.91 -11.60
N PHE A 48 -15.88 -6.17 -10.29
CA PHE A 48 -16.79 -7.19 -9.79
C PHE A 48 -18.25 -6.73 -9.75
N LYS A 49 -18.52 -5.41 -9.74
CA LYS A 49 -19.89 -4.82 -9.69
C LYS A 49 -20.78 -5.45 -8.62
N GLU A 50 -20.17 -5.96 -7.55
CA GLU A 50 -20.89 -6.52 -6.41
C GLU A 50 -21.77 -5.43 -5.79
N PRO A 51 -23.01 -5.74 -5.37
CA PRO A 51 -23.85 -4.78 -4.70
C PRO A 51 -23.10 -4.29 -3.46
N PHE A 52 -22.73 -3.01 -3.48
CA PHE A 52 -21.95 -2.37 -2.44
C PHE A 52 -22.82 -2.29 -1.18
N ASN A 53 -22.77 -3.36 -0.39
CA ASN A 53 -23.59 -3.51 0.81
C ASN A 53 -22.97 -2.73 1.97
N VAL A 54 -23.81 -2.33 2.92
CA VAL A 54 -23.42 -1.49 4.06
C VAL A 54 -22.28 -2.14 4.87
N ASP A 55 -22.25 -3.47 4.94
CA ASP A 55 -21.20 -4.23 5.62
C ASP A 55 -19.80 -4.05 4.99
N GLN A 56 -19.73 -3.96 3.65
CA GLN A 56 -18.48 -3.74 2.92
C GLN A 56 -17.97 -2.31 3.13
N PHE A 57 -18.88 -1.34 3.23
CA PHE A 57 -18.55 0.04 3.56
C PHE A 57 -18.02 0.18 4.99
N ILE A 58 -18.64 -0.48 5.96
CA ILE A 58 -18.17 -0.49 7.36
C ILE A 58 -16.78 -1.11 7.44
N THR A 59 -16.55 -2.23 6.74
CA THR A 59 -15.25 -2.90 6.70
C THR A 59 -14.19 -2.00 6.06
N PHE A 60 -14.53 -1.30 4.98
CA PHE A 60 -13.65 -0.32 4.34
C PHE A 60 -13.30 0.85 5.27
N CYS A 61 -14.29 1.40 5.98
CA CYS A 61 -14.05 2.44 6.99
C CYS A 61 -13.11 1.94 8.09
N PHE A 62 -13.26 0.71 8.56
CA PHE A 62 -12.39 0.13 9.58
C PHE A 62 -10.93 0.02 9.10
N ILE A 63 -10.72 -0.42 7.86
CA ILE A 63 -9.40 -0.47 7.22
C ILE A 63 -8.80 0.94 7.13
N TRP A 64 -9.57 1.91 6.65
CA TRP A 64 -9.11 3.31 6.52
C TRP A 64 -8.76 3.95 7.86
N VAL A 65 -9.53 3.68 8.92
CA VAL A 65 -9.21 4.15 10.28
C VAL A 65 -7.86 3.58 10.73
N GLY A 66 -7.62 2.28 10.54
CA GLY A 66 -6.33 1.65 10.85
C GLY A 66 -5.17 2.27 10.07
N ILE A 67 -5.39 2.54 8.77
CA ILE A 67 -4.40 3.21 7.90
C ILE A 67 -4.10 4.63 8.41
N VAL A 68 -5.14 5.43 8.70
CA VAL A 68 -4.97 6.81 9.19
C VAL A 68 -4.16 6.82 10.49
N ILE A 69 -4.47 5.93 11.44
CA ILE A 69 -3.73 5.78 12.69
C ILE A 69 -2.26 5.42 12.41
N TYR A 70 -2.02 4.46 11.53
CA TYR A 70 -0.65 4.07 11.16
C TYR A 70 0.12 5.22 10.51
N VAL A 71 -0.49 5.91 9.55
CA VAL A 71 0.13 7.03 8.82
C VAL A 71 0.48 8.16 9.78
N ILE A 72 -0.44 8.51 10.68
CA ILE A 72 -0.19 9.50 11.74
C ILE A 72 0.98 9.05 12.62
N SER A 73 0.99 7.79 13.07
CA SER A 73 2.09 7.24 13.89
C SER A 73 3.45 7.29 13.18
N GLN A 74 3.50 6.98 11.88
CA GLN A 74 4.71 7.08 11.06
C GLN A 74 5.17 8.52 10.87
N ILE A 75 4.26 9.45 10.53
CA ILE A 75 4.59 10.87 10.38
C ILE A 75 5.14 11.45 11.69
N LEU A 76 4.54 11.09 12.82
CA LEU A 76 5.01 11.50 14.14
C LEU A 76 6.38 10.90 14.50
N LYS A 77 6.68 9.66 14.07
CA LYS A 77 8.01 9.06 14.20
C LYS A 77 9.06 9.71 13.30
N ILE A 78 8.70 10.08 12.08
CA ILE A 78 9.60 10.78 11.13
C ILE A 78 10.06 12.13 11.71
N LYS A 79 9.15 12.85 12.39
CA LYS A 79 9.46 14.15 13.01
C LYS A 79 10.39 14.06 14.24
N LYS A 80 10.55 12.87 14.85
CA LYS A 80 11.40 12.64 16.05
C LYS A 80 12.80 12.10 15.75
N ARG A 81 13.29 12.19 14.50
CA ARG A 81 14.71 11.99 14.21
C ARG A 81 15.42 13.34 14.13
N PRO A 82 15.99 13.88 15.22
CA PRO A 82 17.22 14.64 15.06
C PRO A 82 18.26 13.64 14.55
N GLN A 83 18.71 13.82 13.30
CA GLN A 83 20.00 13.30 12.88
C GLN A 83 21.06 13.91 13.80
N SER A 84 21.36 13.24 14.91
CA SER A 84 22.60 13.49 15.63
C SER A 84 23.72 12.93 14.77
N PHE A 85 24.28 13.85 14.00
CA PHE A 85 25.62 13.87 13.43
C PHE A 85 26.59 12.84 14.01
N GLN A 86 27.32 12.22 13.07
CA GLN A 86 28.75 11.94 13.14
C GLN A 86 29.30 11.18 14.36
N TYR A 87 29.66 9.93 14.11
CA TYR A 87 30.78 9.24 14.76
C TYR A 87 31.29 8.18 13.77
N GLN A 88 32.55 8.12 13.36
CA GLN A 88 33.71 9.00 13.45
C GLN A 88 34.76 8.35 12.53
N ASN A 89 35.58 9.16 11.87
CA ASN A 89 36.87 8.77 11.30
C ASN A 89 37.78 8.12 12.34
#